data_AF-A0A3D1I057-F1
#
_entry.id   AF-A0A3D1I057-F1
#
_cell.length_a   1.000
_cell.length_b   1.000
_cell.length_c   1.000
_cell.angle_alpha   90.00
_cell.angle_beta   90.00
_cell.angle_gamma   90.00
#
_symmetry.space_group_name_H-M   'P 1'
#
loop_
_entity.id
_entity.type
_entity.pdbx_description
1 polymer ?
#
loop_
_entity_poly.entity_id
_entity_poly.type
_entity_poly.pdbx_seq_one_letter_code
_entity_poly.pdbx_strand_id
1 'polypeptide(L)'
;MDERQLRHSLALWTMKNSRFAPQPGSCEEAAFIKTYAVPQTRFERVNSAVSSNGRPLSIFRTVIRLADWQSRSGQECALVYLKAVETDTDSLGNTAEITLGYSIVSR
;
A
#
# COMPACT_ATOMS: atom_id res chain seq x y z
N MET A 1 8.81 -5.20 0.79
CA MET A 1 7.76 -6.25 0.79
C MET A 1 7.15 -6.34 -0.61
N ASP A 2 6.70 -7.51 -1.03
CA ASP A 2 5.98 -7.67 -2.30
C ASP A 2 4.50 -7.22 -2.18
N GLU A 3 3.77 -7.23 -3.29
CA GLU A 3 2.36 -6.82 -3.33
C GLU A 3 1.45 -7.73 -2.49
N ARG A 4 1.72 -9.03 -2.45
CA ARG A 4 0.93 -9.99 -1.67
C ARG A 4 1.07 -9.72 -0.19
N GLN A 5 2.29 -9.46 0.27
CA GLN A 5 2.61 -9.09 1.66
C GLN A 5 2.01 -7.73 2.04
N LEU A 6 2.01 -6.77 1.11
CA LEU A 6 1.33 -5.48 1.30
C LEU A 6 -0.17 -5.71 1.49
N ARG A 7 -0.83 -6.41 0.55
CA ARG A 7 -2.26 -6.69 0.59
C ARG A 7 -2.67 -7.38 1.90
N HIS A 8 -1.88 -8.35 2.34
CA HIS A 8 -2.08 -9.02 3.62
C HIS A 8 -1.99 -8.05 4.81
N SER A 9 -0.96 -7.20 4.83
CA SER A 9 -0.78 -6.20 5.90
C SER A 9 -1.92 -5.17 5.94
N LEU A 10 -2.41 -4.75 4.77
CA LEU A 10 -3.55 -3.84 4.64
C LEU A 10 -4.86 -4.48 5.09
N ALA A 11 -5.08 -5.75 4.76
CA ALA A 11 -6.24 -6.51 5.23
C ALA A 11 -6.26 -6.58 6.76
N LEU A 12 -5.13 -6.94 7.38
CA LEU A 12 -5.02 -7.00 8.85
C LEU A 12 -5.23 -5.64 9.51
N TRP A 13 -4.64 -4.57 8.96
CA TRP A 13 -4.89 -3.22 9.48
C TRP A 13 -6.36 -2.83 9.34
N THR A 14 -7.01 -3.18 8.23
CA THR A 14 -8.44 -2.90 8.02
C THR A 14 -9.31 -3.69 8.99
N MET A 15 -9.03 -4.96 9.25
CA MET A 15 -9.76 -5.76 10.26
C MET A 15 -9.66 -5.14 11.66
N LYS A 16 -8.45 -4.69 12.02
CA LYS A 16 -8.19 -4.05 13.31
C LYS A 16 -8.94 -2.72 13.47
N ASN A 17 -9.05 -1.93 12.39
CA ASN A 17 -9.48 -0.54 12.50
C ASN A 17 -10.87 -0.24 11.94
N SER A 18 -11.37 -0.98 10.96
CA SER A 18 -12.66 -0.70 10.30
C SER A 18 -13.84 -1.38 11.00
N ARG A 19 -14.92 -0.65 11.24
CA ARG A 19 -16.21 -1.17 11.72
C ARG A 19 -16.87 -2.14 10.73
N PHE A 20 -16.54 -2.02 9.45
CA PHE A 20 -17.13 -2.80 8.36
C PHE A 20 -16.36 -4.07 8.04
N ALA A 21 -15.22 -4.28 8.67
CA ALA A 21 -14.45 -5.51 8.52
C ALA A 21 -14.83 -6.54 9.60
N PRO A 22 -14.55 -7.84 9.39
CA PRO A 22 -14.62 -8.83 10.45
C PRO A 22 -13.67 -8.51 11.61
N GLN A 23 -13.97 -9.02 12.81
CA GLN A 23 -13.05 -8.89 13.93
C GLN A 23 -11.78 -9.74 13.70
N PRO A 24 -10.59 -9.25 14.10
CA PRO A 24 -9.38 -10.06 14.10
C PRO A 24 -9.59 -11.34 14.93
N GLY A 25 -9.09 -12.48 14.45
CA GLY A 25 -9.25 -13.79 15.08
C GLY A 25 -10.62 -14.43 14.88
N SER A 26 -11.52 -13.83 14.11
CA SER A 26 -12.81 -14.46 13.76
C SER A 26 -12.60 -15.62 12.77
N CYS A 27 -13.61 -16.47 12.62
CA CYS A 27 -13.62 -17.53 11.61
C CYS A 27 -13.58 -17.00 10.16
N GLU A 28 -13.88 -15.72 9.96
CA GLU A 28 -13.92 -15.06 8.65
C GLU A 28 -12.56 -14.46 8.25
N GLU A 29 -11.56 -14.43 9.14
CA GLU A 29 -10.26 -13.78 8.90
C GLU A 29 -9.59 -14.25 7.61
N ALA A 30 -9.46 -15.57 7.43
CA ALA A 30 -8.79 -16.14 6.27
C ALA A 30 -9.55 -15.83 4.96
N ALA A 31 -10.88 -15.83 5.01
CA ALA A 31 -11.73 -15.50 3.86
C ALA A 31 -11.58 -14.03 3.48
N PHE A 32 -11.61 -13.13 4.46
CA PHE A 32 -11.44 -11.69 4.27
C PHE A 32 -10.07 -11.36 3.68
N ILE A 33 -8.98 -11.90 4.23
CA ILE A 33 -7.63 -11.67 3.70
C ILE A 33 -7.51 -12.15 2.25
N LYS A 34 -8.12 -13.29 1.91
CA LYS A 34 -8.08 -13.87 0.57
C LYS A 34 -8.76 -12.95 -0.46
N THR A 35 -9.91 -12.37 -0.11
CA THR A 35 -10.72 -11.53 -1.01
C THR A 35 -10.45 -10.04 -0.88
N TYR A 36 -9.62 -9.62 0.08
CA TYR A 36 -9.30 -8.22 0.31
C TYR A 36 -8.72 -7.56 -0.95
N ALA A 37 -9.35 -6.46 -1.35
CA ALA A 37 -8.90 -5.60 -2.42
C ALA A 37 -8.15 -4.41 -1.83
N VAL A 38 -6.96 -4.11 -2.36
CA VAL A 38 -6.23 -2.91 -1.98
C VAL A 38 -7.03 -1.68 -2.44
N PRO A 39 -7.36 -0.73 -1.55
CA PRO A 39 -8.09 0.46 -1.95
C PRO A 39 -7.33 1.24 -3.03
N GLN A 40 -8.06 1.70 -4.05
CA GLN A 40 -7.49 2.61 -5.02
C GLN A 40 -7.17 3.93 -4.33
N THR A 41 -5.89 4.26 -4.26
CA THR A 41 -5.40 5.47 -3.62
C THR A 41 -4.48 6.24 -4.56
N ARG A 42 -4.45 7.56 -4.40
CA ARG A 42 -3.53 8.40 -5.17
C ARG A 42 -2.13 8.27 -4.59
N PHE A 43 -1.17 8.01 -5.47
CA PHE A 43 0.23 8.00 -5.13
C PHE A 43 0.84 9.38 -5.39
N GLU A 44 1.55 9.89 -4.40
CA GLU A 44 2.32 11.13 -4.50
C GLU A 44 3.80 10.78 -4.55
N ARG A 45 4.52 11.25 -5.56
CA ARG A 45 5.97 11.10 -5.62
C ARG A 45 6.60 11.97 -4.54
N VAL A 46 7.31 11.34 -3.61
CA VAL A 46 7.94 12.02 -2.46
C VAL A 46 9.45 12.10 -2.56
N ASN A 47 10.07 11.22 -3.35
CA ASN A 47 11.50 11.25 -3.59
C ASN A 47 11.83 10.67 -4.96
N SER A 48 12.97 11.07 -5.52
CA SER A 48 13.54 10.55 -6.75
C SER A 48 15.05 10.45 -6.63
N ALA A 49 15.62 9.35 -7.11
CA ALA A 49 17.04 9.10 -7.14
C ALA A 49 17.41 8.36 -8.44
N VAL A 50 18.68 8.00 -8.58
CA VAL A 50 19.16 7.10 -9.62
C VAL A 50 19.57 5.79 -8.95
N SER A 51 19.10 4.66 -9.48
CA SER A 51 19.45 3.33 -8.98
C SER A 51 20.91 3.01 -9.29
N SER A 52 21.45 1.95 -8.68
CA SER A 52 22.80 1.45 -8.99
C SER A 52 22.99 1.06 -10.45
N ASN A 53 21.89 0.78 -11.16
CA ASN A 53 21.88 0.42 -12.57
C ASN A 53 21.76 1.64 -13.49
N GLY A 54 21.86 2.86 -12.94
CA GLY A 54 21.74 4.11 -13.69
C GLY A 54 20.31 4.48 -14.08
N ARG A 55 19.30 3.76 -13.58
CA ARG A 55 17.90 3.99 -13.96
C ARG A 55 17.21 4.95 -12.97
N PRO A 56 16.26 5.78 -13.44
CA PRO A 56 15.45 6.60 -12.55
C PRO A 56 14.70 5.74 -11.52
N LEU A 57 14.82 6.10 -10.25
CA LEU A 57 14.10 5.49 -9.14
C LEU A 57 13.18 6.54 -8.51
N SER A 58 11.89 6.24 -8.43
CA SER A 58 10.91 7.08 -7.75
C SER A 58 10.33 6.38 -6.54
N ILE A 59 10.23 7.12 -5.43
CA ILE A 59 9.50 6.68 -4.23
C ILE A 59 8.17 7.41 -4.21
N PHE A 60 7.11 6.64 -4.20
CA PHE A 60 5.74 7.12 -4.08
C PHE A 60 5.21 6.84 -2.69
N ARG A 61 4.43 7.76 -2.15
CA ARG A 61 3.72 7.66 -0.88
C ARG A 61 2.22 7.64 -1.12
N THR A 62 1.50 6.88 -0.31
CA THR A 62 0.04 6.93 -0.27
C THR A 62 -0.46 6.76 1.17
N VAL A 63 -1.70 7.17 1.39
CA VAL A 63 -2.39 7.13 2.68
C VAL A 63 -3.76 6.49 2.52
N ILE A 64 -4.04 5.46 3.30
CA ILE A 64 -5.39 4.91 3.49
C ILE A 64 -5.95 5.54 4.74
N ARG A 65 -7.11 6.17 4.64
CA ARG A 65 -7.80 6.82 5.77
C ARG A 65 -9.12 6.12 6.06
N LEU A 66 -9.43 6.01 7.35
CA LEU A 66 -10.75 5.69 7.83
C LEU A 66 -11.24 6.88 8.65
N ALA A 67 -12.40 7.42 8.26
CA ALA A 67 -13.06 8.45 9.05
C ALA A 67 -13.49 7.91 10.42
N ASP A 68 -13.77 8.80 11.36
CA ASP A 68 -14.27 8.50 12.70
C ASP A 68 -15.45 7.51 12.71
N TRP A 69 -16.44 7.72 11.83
CA TRP A 69 -17.61 6.85 11.70
C TRP A 69 -17.31 5.48 11.10
N GLN A 70 -16.19 5.35 10.37
CA GLN A 70 -15.72 4.08 9.79
C GLN A 70 -14.83 3.32 10.77
N SER A 71 -14.18 4.02 11.70
CA SER A 71 -13.18 3.48 12.60
C SER A 71 -13.80 2.85 13.85
N ARG A 72 -13.33 1.66 14.25
CA ARG A 72 -13.77 0.96 15.47
C ARG A 72 -13.56 1.81 16.72
N SER A 73 -12.48 2.58 16.77
CA SER A 73 -12.14 3.45 17.90
C SER A 73 -13.01 4.71 17.99
N GLY A 74 -13.76 5.05 16.92
CA GLY A 74 -14.45 6.33 16.83
C GLY A 74 -13.52 7.52 16.58
N GLN A 75 -12.26 7.27 16.22
CA GLN A 75 -11.29 8.29 15.84
C GLN A 75 -10.78 8.05 14.42
N GLU A 76 -10.47 9.12 13.69
CA GLU A 76 -9.80 9.00 12.39
C GLU A 76 -8.49 8.22 12.56
N CYS A 77 -8.25 7.26 11.67
CA CYS A 77 -6.99 6.54 11.63
C CYS A 77 -6.49 6.39 10.20
N ALA A 78 -5.18 6.28 10.05
CA ALA A 78 -4.53 6.27 8.76
C ALA A 78 -3.36 5.30 8.72
N LEU A 79 -3.24 4.58 7.61
CA LEU A 79 -2.05 3.78 7.28
C LEU A 79 -1.32 4.43 6.12
N VAL A 80 0.00 4.58 6.28
CA VAL A 80 0.89 5.17 5.27
C VAL A 80 1.83 4.09 4.76
N TYR A 81 1.89 3.93 3.44
CA TYR A 81 2.88 3.07 2.81
C TYR A 81 3.53 3.73 1.60
N LEU A 82 4.72 3.22 1.27
CA LEU A 82 5.53 3.62 0.14
C LEU A 82 5.52 2.54 -0.93
N LYS A 83 5.66 2.96 -2.19
CA LYS A 83 5.92 2.14 -3.35
C LYS A 83 7.21 2.64 -4.00
N ALA A 84 8.19 1.76 -4.16
CA ALA A 84 9.40 2.05 -4.93
C ALA A 84 9.20 1.57 -6.37
N VAL A 85 9.48 2.45 -7.33
CA VAL A 85 9.34 2.17 -8.76
C VAL A 85 10.61 2.60 -9.47
N GLU A 86 11.23 1.68 -10.19
CA GLU A 86 12.31 1.96 -11.13
C GLU A 86 11.70 2.12 -12.52
N THR A 87 12.11 3.17 -13.25
CA THR A 87 11.66 3.40 -14.62
C THR A 87 12.75 2.92 -15.57
N ASP A 88 12.44 1.92 -16.38
CA ASP A 88 13.29 1.50 -17.48
C ASP A 88 12.91 2.31 -18.73
N THR A 89 13.91 2.75 -19.50
CA THR A 89 13.67 3.47 -20.75
C THR A 89 14.48 2.79 -21.84
N ASP A 90 13.80 2.31 -22.87
CA ASP A 90 14.46 1.65 -23.99
C ASP A 90 15.12 2.65 -24.94
N SER A 91 15.85 2.13 -25.94
CA SER A 91 16.53 2.95 -26.95
C SER A 91 15.59 3.73 -27.87
N LEU A 92 14.29 3.40 -27.88
CA LEU A 92 13.24 4.08 -28.64
C LEU A 92 12.53 5.15 -27.79
N GLY A 93 12.89 5.29 -26.52
CA GLY A 93 12.30 6.24 -25.58
C GLY A 93 11.02 5.74 -24.89
N ASN A 94 10.67 4.45 -25.02
CA ASN A 94 9.54 3.89 -24.30
C ASN A 94 9.89 3.65 -22.84
N THR A 95 8.99 4.05 -21.94
CA THR A 95 9.17 3.90 -20.50
C THR A 95 8.37 2.72 -19.95
N ALA A 96 9.00 1.86 -19.16
CA ALA A 96 8.34 0.82 -18.39
C ALA A 96 8.56 1.06 -16.88
N GLU A 97 7.51 0.93 -16.08
CA GLU A 97 7.60 1.02 -14.63
C GLU A 97 7.75 -0.36 -14.00
N ILE A 98 8.83 -0.55 -13.26
CA ILE A 98 9.13 -1.77 -12.53
C ILE A 98 8.94 -1.49 -11.04
N THR A 99 7.93 -2.10 -10.43
CA THR A 99 7.72 -1.97 -8.99
C THR A 99 8.74 -2.82 -8.24
N LEU A 100 9.64 -2.18 -7.49
CA LEU A 100 10.66 -2.86 -6.70
C LEU A 100 10.11 -3.39 -5.37
N GLY A 101 9.05 -2.77 -4.86
CA GLY A 101 8.35 -3.23 -3.68
C GLY A 101 7.72 -2.11 -2.88
N TYR A 102 7.24 -2.49 -1.70
CA TYR A 102 6.48 -1.62 -0.81
C TYR A 102 7.09 -1.59 0.60
N SER A 103 6.73 -0.56 1.36
CA SER A 103 7.09 -0.43 2.78
C SER A 103 5.99 0.30 3.55
N ILE A 104 5.60 -0.21 4.72
CA ILE A 104 4.65 0.48 5.61
C ILE A 104 5.45 1.39 6.55
N VAL A 105 5.09 2.66 6.59
CA VAL A 105 5.82 3.69 7.36
C VAL A 105 5.09 4.06 8.65
N SER A 106 3.75 4.02 8.63
CA SER A 106 2.91 4.34 9.80
C SER A 106 1.61 3.55 9.74
N ARG A 107 1.04 3.22 10.92
CA ARG A 107 -0.21 2.47 11.08
C ARG A 107 -1.12 3.11 12.10
#